data_AF-A0A935FE04-F1
#
_entry.id   AF-A0A935FE04-F1
#
_cell.length_a   1.000
_cell.length_b   1.000
_cell.length_c   1.000
_cell.angle_alpha   90.00
_cell.angle_beta   90.00
_cell.angle_gamma   90.00
#
_symmetry.space_group_name_H-M   'P 1'
#
loop_
_entity.id
_entity.type
_entity.pdbx_description
1 polymer ?
#
loop_
_entity_poly.entity_id
_entity_poly.type
_entity_poly.pdbx_seq_one_letter_code
_entity_poly.pdbx_strand_id
1 'polypeptide(L)'
;MKKIAIVTLMAGFFALLITGCKGKDKAAGGDPKTVLTAFFEKMAKKDIDGAAALCTKDSKSTMDLMKKGVEAAEKMKGKEGEVKEEDDFKDMLVGEAKIDGDNATVSVTNTKKKETVEFPLKKEGGDWKVDFTMTTLMKMGMDAKKDKGDDLFKDETGTDTTLNELKDMLNSDTLKEKLHEMKMS
;
A
#
# COMPACT_ATOMS: atom_id res chain seq x y z
N MET A 1 11.26 -61.68 -43.61
CA MET A 1 11.75 -60.46 -44.28
C MET A 1 10.86 -59.31 -43.87
N LYS A 2 11.38 -58.40 -43.03
CA LYS A 2 10.62 -57.31 -42.37
C LYS A 2 10.88 -55.98 -43.08
N LYS A 3 9.87 -55.13 -43.01
CA LYS A 3 9.49 -54.04 -43.91
C LYS A 3 10.47 -52.86 -43.91
N ILE A 4 10.69 -52.29 -45.08
CA ILE A 4 11.28 -50.97 -45.31
C ILE A 4 10.13 -49.95 -45.33
N ALA A 5 10.25 -48.88 -44.55
CA ALA A 5 9.61 -47.61 -44.85
C ALA A 5 10.48 -46.48 -44.28
N ILE A 6 10.62 -45.45 -45.10
CA ILE A 6 11.68 -44.43 -45.14
C ILE A 6 11.02 -43.05 -44.96
N VAL A 7 11.74 -42.13 -44.29
CA VAL A 7 11.71 -40.63 -44.38
C VAL A 7 10.65 -39.81 -43.65
N THR A 8 11.11 -38.97 -42.71
CA THR A 8 11.01 -37.48 -42.62
C THR A 8 11.73 -37.03 -41.33
N LEU A 9 12.93 -36.43 -41.32
CA LEU A 9 13.37 -35.06 -41.63
C LEU A 9 12.82 -33.94 -40.70
N MET A 10 13.76 -33.31 -39.97
CA MET A 10 13.72 -32.06 -39.16
C MET A 10 13.29 -32.08 -37.68
N ALA A 11 14.09 -31.33 -36.91
CA ALA A 11 13.89 -30.79 -35.55
C ALA A 11 14.13 -31.71 -34.34
N GLY A 12 15.41 -31.90 -33.98
CA GLY A 12 15.81 -32.33 -32.63
C GLY A 12 16.30 -31.15 -31.81
N PHE A 13 15.37 -30.30 -31.35
CA PHE A 13 15.63 -29.24 -30.37
C PHE A 13 16.10 -29.87 -29.06
N PHE A 14 17.18 -29.31 -28.52
CA PHE A 14 17.89 -29.78 -27.34
C PHE A 14 16.92 -29.96 -26.15
N ALA A 15 16.81 -31.20 -25.67
CA ALA A 15 16.09 -31.54 -24.45
C ALA A 15 16.92 -31.09 -23.23
N LEU A 16 16.48 -30.02 -22.58
CA LEU A 16 16.79 -29.71 -21.17
C LEU A 16 15.48 -29.67 -20.40
N LEU A 17 14.95 -30.86 -20.11
CA LEU A 17 13.82 -31.05 -19.20
C LEU A 17 14.32 -30.95 -17.75
N ILE A 18 14.22 -29.74 -17.21
CA ILE A 18 13.59 -29.41 -15.92
C ILE A 18 13.33 -30.62 -15.01
N THR A 19 14.23 -30.82 -14.04
CA THR A 19 13.98 -31.54 -12.80
C THR A 19 13.73 -30.51 -11.70
N GLY A 20 12.51 -30.46 -11.15
CA GLY A 20 12.16 -29.56 -10.05
C GLY A 20 10.66 -29.53 -9.73
N CYS A 21 10.14 -30.63 -9.19
CA CYS A 21 8.75 -30.75 -8.72
C CYS A 21 8.56 -30.22 -7.29
N LYS A 22 7.60 -29.30 -7.12
CA LYS A 22 6.54 -29.15 -6.08
C LYS A 22 6.37 -27.70 -5.63
N GLY A 23 5.37 -27.03 -6.21
CA GLY A 23 4.93 -25.70 -5.82
C GLY A 23 4.56 -24.89 -7.05
N LYS A 24 3.27 -24.54 -7.14
CA LYS A 24 2.65 -23.74 -8.18
C LYS A 24 3.52 -22.58 -8.68
N ASP A 25 3.60 -22.48 -9.99
CA ASP A 25 3.70 -21.25 -10.77
C ASP A 25 4.87 -20.30 -10.47
N LYS A 26 5.78 -20.23 -11.45
CA LYS A 26 6.66 -19.09 -11.66
C LYS A 26 5.83 -17.83 -11.91
N ALA A 27 5.48 -17.14 -10.83
CA ALA A 27 5.35 -15.69 -10.78
C ALA A 27 6.21 -15.25 -9.59
N ALA A 28 7.52 -15.09 -9.83
CA ALA A 28 8.29 -14.18 -9.00
C ALA A 28 7.61 -12.82 -9.19
N GLY A 29 6.74 -12.46 -8.24
CA GLY A 29 5.96 -11.24 -8.27
C GLY A 29 4.52 -11.29 -7.77
N GLY A 30 3.95 -12.47 -7.47
CA GLY A 30 2.54 -12.61 -7.07
C GLY A 30 1.55 -12.04 -8.10
N ASP A 31 0.24 -12.12 -7.84
CA ASP A 31 -0.74 -11.26 -8.52
C ASP A 31 -0.92 -9.95 -7.71
N PRO A 32 -1.35 -8.83 -8.35
CA PRO A 32 -1.42 -7.53 -7.67
C PRO A 32 -2.32 -7.53 -6.43
N LYS A 33 -3.42 -8.31 -6.45
CA LYS A 33 -4.34 -8.45 -5.32
C LYS A 33 -3.66 -9.14 -4.15
N THR A 34 -2.96 -10.26 -4.39
CA THR A 34 -2.17 -10.95 -3.36
C THR A 34 -1.10 -10.05 -2.74
N VAL A 35 -0.39 -9.25 -3.56
CA VAL A 35 0.61 -8.31 -3.04
C VAL A 35 -0.04 -7.24 -2.15
N LEU A 36 -1.16 -6.68 -2.57
CA LEU A 36 -1.88 -5.68 -1.78
C LEU A 36 -2.43 -6.26 -0.47
N THR A 37 -3.02 -7.45 -0.50
CA THR A 37 -3.47 -8.15 0.71
C THR A 37 -2.30 -8.41 1.67
N ALA A 38 -1.17 -8.89 1.16
CA ALA A 38 0.02 -9.11 1.98
C ALA A 38 0.55 -7.80 2.60
N PHE A 39 0.55 -6.70 1.85
CA PHE A 39 0.94 -5.38 2.35
C PHE A 39 0.08 -4.98 3.56
N PHE A 40 -1.23 -5.13 3.43
CA PHE A 40 -2.18 -4.81 4.48
C PHE A 40 -2.07 -5.71 5.72
N GLU A 41 -1.88 -7.03 5.54
CA GLU A 41 -1.64 -7.93 6.66
C GLU A 41 -0.39 -7.56 7.45
N LYS A 42 0.67 -7.13 6.76
CA LYS A 42 1.92 -6.65 7.37
C LYS A 42 1.68 -5.38 8.17
N MET A 43 0.94 -4.43 7.59
CA MET A 43 0.51 -3.21 8.25
C MET A 43 -0.30 -3.47 9.52
N ALA A 44 -1.30 -4.36 9.47
CA ALA A 44 -2.12 -4.74 10.62
C ALA A 44 -1.28 -5.37 11.76
N LYS A 45 -0.24 -6.12 11.39
CA LYS A 45 0.72 -6.72 12.34
C LYS A 45 1.82 -5.75 12.80
N LYS A 46 1.76 -4.46 12.41
CA LYS A 46 2.80 -3.45 12.66
C LYS A 46 4.18 -3.84 12.10
N ASP A 47 4.22 -4.77 11.14
CA ASP A 47 5.45 -5.18 10.43
C ASP A 47 5.73 -4.16 9.30
N ILE A 48 6.18 -2.97 9.70
CA ILE A 48 6.40 -1.85 8.77
C ILE A 48 7.54 -2.15 7.78
N ASP A 49 8.57 -2.86 8.22
CA ASP A 49 9.68 -3.27 7.35
C ASP A 49 9.22 -4.31 6.32
N GLY A 50 8.40 -5.28 6.73
CA GLY A 50 7.79 -6.25 5.84
C GLY A 50 6.79 -5.63 4.86
N ALA A 51 6.01 -4.63 5.30
CA ALA A 51 5.13 -3.85 4.43
C ALA A 51 5.95 -3.04 3.41
N ALA A 52 7.03 -2.39 3.84
CA ALA A 52 7.89 -1.57 2.98
C ALA A 52 8.55 -2.40 1.87
N ALA A 53 8.88 -3.67 2.12
CA ALA A 53 9.42 -4.58 1.11
C ALA A 53 8.43 -4.90 -0.03
N LEU A 54 7.13 -4.68 0.19
CA LEU A 54 6.06 -4.87 -0.79
C LEU A 54 5.74 -3.58 -1.56
N CYS A 55 6.35 -2.45 -1.21
CA CYS A 55 6.12 -1.18 -1.88
C CYS A 55 7.14 -0.90 -2.99
N THR A 56 6.79 0.03 -3.88
CA THR A 56 7.72 0.54 -4.89
C THR A 56 8.90 1.24 -4.22
N LYS A 57 10.05 1.31 -4.91
CA LYS A 57 11.22 2.02 -4.38
C LYS A 57 10.91 3.48 -4.01
N ASP A 58 10.04 4.12 -4.80
CA ASP A 58 9.64 5.52 -4.59
C ASP A 58 8.80 5.72 -3.32
N SER A 59 8.18 4.65 -2.80
CA SER A 59 7.39 4.68 -1.57
C SER A 59 8.24 4.69 -0.30
N LYS A 60 9.57 4.51 -0.41
CA LYS A 60 10.47 4.39 0.73
C LYS A 60 10.36 5.55 1.71
N SER A 61 10.29 6.79 1.21
CA SER A 61 10.20 7.98 2.07
C SER A 61 8.91 7.99 2.89
N THR A 62 7.78 7.59 2.30
CA THR A 62 6.51 7.45 3.00
C THR A 62 6.57 6.36 4.06
N MET A 63 7.13 5.20 3.72
CA MET A 63 7.26 4.07 4.66
C MET A 63 8.21 4.40 5.82
N ASP A 64 9.31 5.11 5.55
CA ASP A 64 10.25 5.58 6.58
C ASP A 64 9.55 6.59 7.53
N LEU A 65 8.70 7.47 7.00
CA LEU A 65 7.90 8.40 7.81
C LEU A 65 6.90 7.65 8.71
N MET A 66 6.19 6.67 8.13
CA MET A 66 5.26 5.83 8.86
C MET A 66 5.94 5.03 9.97
N LYS A 67 7.11 4.45 9.69
CA LYS A 67 7.93 3.74 10.68
C LYS A 67 8.27 4.65 11.86
N LYS A 68 8.77 5.85 11.60
CA LYS A 68 9.05 6.85 12.64
C LYS A 68 7.82 7.22 13.46
N GLY A 69 6.66 7.33 12.80
CA GLY A 69 5.38 7.60 13.47
C GLY A 69 4.98 6.49 14.44
N VAL A 70 5.07 5.23 14.01
CA VAL A 70 4.81 4.06 14.85
C VAL A 70 5.78 4.00 16.02
N GLU A 71 7.09 4.15 15.77
CA GLU A 71 8.12 4.15 16.82
C GLU A 71 7.91 5.30 17.84
N ALA A 72 7.52 6.49 17.38
CA ALA A 72 7.21 7.62 18.24
C ALA A 72 5.97 7.33 19.10
N ALA A 73 4.91 6.77 18.50
CA ALA A 73 3.71 6.38 19.23
C ALA A 73 4.03 5.31 20.30
N GLU A 74 4.85 4.31 19.98
CA GLU A 74 5.28 3.28 20.92
C GLU A 74 6.13 3.84 22.07
N LYS A 75 7.00 4.82 21.81
CA LYS A 75 7.74 5.53 22.87
C LYS A 75 6.83 6.36 23.78
N MET A 76 5.66 6.75 23.28
CA MET A 76 4.66 7.56 23.99
C MET A 76 3.53 6.72 24.61
N LYS A 77 3.52 5.39 24.43
CA LYS A 77 2.51 4.43 24.94
C LYS A 77 2.44 4.27 26.48
N GLY A 78 2.83 5.30 27.22
CA GLY A 78 2.59 5.43 28.66
C GLY A 78 1.82 6.70 29.06
N LYS A 79 1.41 7.56 28.12
CA LYS A 79 0.78 8.85 28.48
C LYS A 79 -0.59 9.16 27.88
N GLU A 80 -1.11 8.46 26.89
CA GLU A 80 -2.49 8.68 26.42
C GLU A 80 -2.98 7.52 25.56
N GLY A 81 -4.22 7.09 25.83
CA GLY A 81 -5.16 6.34 25.00
C GLY A 81 -4.62 5.15 24.20
N GLU A 82 -5.06 3.93 24.56
CA GLU A 82 -5.10 2.81 23.62
C GLU A 82 -5.76 3.27 22.32
N VAL A 83 -4.98 3.33 21.24
CA VAL A 83 -5.54 3.38 19.88
C VAL A 83 -6.38 2.13 19.77
N LYS A 84 -7.70 2.28 19.86
CA LYS A 84 -8.65 1.17 19.66
C LYS A 84 -8.21 0.48 18.39
N GLU A 85 -7.91 -0.81 18.50
CA GLU A 85 -7.71 -1.68 17.35
C GLU A 85 -9.07 -1.73 16.64
N GLU A 86 -9.33 -0.73 15.80
CA GLU A 86 -10.49 -0.73 14.94
C GLU A 86 -10.28 -1.90 14.00
N ASP A 87 -11.12 -2.92 14.20
CA ASP A 87 -11.28 -4.16 13.44
C ASP A 87 -11.64 -3.91 11.95
N ASP A 88 -11.21 -2.78 11.39
CA ASP A 88 -11.56 -2.22 10.08
C ASP A 88 -11.16 -3.15 8.93
N PHE A 89 -10.20 -4.05 9.16
CA PHE A 89 -9.78 -5.02 8.15
C PHE A 89 -10.83 -6.09 7.83
N LYS A 90 -11.68 -6.47 8.78
CA LYS A 90 -12.71 -7.50 8.55
C LYS A 90 -13.79 -7.05 7.58
N ASP A 91 -13.96 -5.73 7.47
CA ASP A 91 -14.99 -5.10 6.64
C ASP A 91 -14.44 -4.61 5.29
N MET A 92 -13.17 -4.91 4.97
CA MET A 92 -12.52 -4.55 3.71
C MET A 92 -12.61 -5.69 2.70
N LEU A 93 -13.19 -5.41 1.53
CA LEU A 93 -13.21 -6.31 0.38
C LEU A 93 -12.16 -5.86 -0.64
N VAL A 94 -11.20 -6.72 -0.93
CA VAL A 94 -10.21 -6.49 -1.97
C VAL A 94 -10.73 -7.06 -3.30
N GLY A 95 -11.00 -6.16 -4.24
CA GLY A 95 -11.48 -6.45 -5.59
C GLY A 95 -10.43 -7.11 -6.47
N GLU A 96 -10.81 -7.35 -7.73
CA GLU A 96 -9.90 -7.89 -8.75
C GLU A 96 -8.98 -6.80 -9.29
N ALA A 97 -7.77 -7.20 -9.71
CA ALA A 97 -6.79 -6.29 -10.26
C ALA A 97 -7.13 -5.91 -11.71
N LYS A 98 -7.18 -4.61 -12.01
CA LYS A 98 -7.18 -4.07 -13.36
C LYS A 98 -5.73 -3.87 -13.79
N ILE A 99 -5.22 -4.71 -14.69
CA ILE A 99 -3.81 -4.68 -15.12
C ILE A 99 -3.70 -3.95 -16.45
N ASP A 100 -2.78 -2.98 -16.52
CA ASP A 100 -2.40 -2.24 -17.73
C ASP A 100 -0.87 -2.22 -17.86
N GLY A 101 -0.35 -3.20 -18.59
CA GLY A 101 1.09 -3.41 -18.78
C GLY A 101 1.82 -3.63 -17.45
N ASP A 102 2.73 -2.72 -17.10
CA ASP A 102 3.50 -2.73 -15.86
C ASP A 102 2.80 -1.99 -14.71
N ASN A 103 1.57 -1.52 -14.90
CA ASN A 103 0.75 -0.90 -13.86
C ASN A 103 -0.47 -1.78 -13.58
N ALA A 104 -0.96 -1.73 -12.34
CA ALA A 104 -2.22 -2.34 -11.96
C ALA A 104 -2.94 -1.46 -10.95
N THR A 105 -4.26 -1.60 -10.89
CA THR A 105 -5.07 -0.96 -9.87
C THR A 105 -5.96 -2.01 -9.23
N VAL A 106 -6.00 -2.04 -7.90
CA VAL A 106 -6.86 -2.95 -7.13
C VAL A 106 -7.80 -2.12 -6.29
N SER A 107 -9.10 -2.35 -6.44
CA SER A 107 -10.11 -1.67 -5.63
C SER A 107 -10.20 -2.30 -4.25
N VAL A 108 -10.36 -1.48 -3.22
CA VAL A 108 -10.58 -1.91 -1.85
C VAL A 108 -11.80 -1.21 -1.31
N THR A 109 -12.83 -1.98 -0.99
CA THR A 109 -14.12 -1.47 -0.54
C THR A 109 -14.30 -1.72 0.95
N ASN A 110 -14.45 -0.66 1.74
CA ASN A 110 -14.92 -0.77 3.12
C ASN A 110 -16.45 -0.92 3.10
N THR A 111 -16.95 -2.09 3.45
CA THR A 111 -18.38 -2.44 3.40
C THR A 111 -19.22 -1.69 4.43
N LYS A 112 -18.64 -1.30 5.57
CA LYS A 112 -19.31 -0.48 6.60
C LYS A 112 -19.47 0.97 6.14
N LYS A 113 -18.38 1.56 5.65
CA LYS A 113 -18.33 2.97 5.22
C LYS A 113 -18.87 3.16 3.80
N LYS A 114 -19.10 2.07 3.06
CA LYS A 114 -19.46 2.04 1.63
C LYS A 114 -18.50 2.86 0.75
N GLU A 115 -17.24 2.90 1.16
CA GLU A 115 -16.19 3.63 0.48
C GLU A 115 -15.33 2.66 -0.32
N THR A 116 -15.00 3.02 -1.56
CA THR A 116 -14.06 2.26 -2.38
C THR A 116 -12.87 3.13 -2.70
N VAL A 117 -11.68 2.62 -2.43
CA VAL A 117 -10.41 3.28 -2.75
C VAL A 117 -9.65 2.40 -3.73
N GLU A 118 -9.11 3.02 -4.77
CA GLU A 118 -8.34 2.35 -5.81
C GLU A 118 -6.85 2.44 -5.47
N PHE A 119 -6.21 1.29 -5.26
CA PHE A 119 -4.79 1.18 -4.90
C PHE A 119 -3.95 0.90 -6.14
N PRO A 120 -3.03 1.81 -6.54
CA PRO A 120 -2.11 1.55 -7.62
C PRO A 120 -0.98 0.62 -7.19
N LEU A 121 -0.62 -0.28 -8.09
CA LEU A 121 0.55 -1.14 -8.02
C LEU A 121 1.36 -0.99 -9.31
N LYS A 122 2.66 -1.19 -9.20
CA LYS A 122 3.60 -1.13 -10.31
C LYS A 122 4.51 -2.34 -10.30
N LYS A 123 4.85 -2.82 -11.48
CA LYS A 123 5.78 -3.92 -11.66
C LYS A 123 7.21 -3.38 -11.66
N GLU A 124 8.03 -3.83 -10.71
CA GLU A 124 9.44 -3.47 -10.59
C GLU A 124 10.29 -4.74 -10.56
N GLY A 125 11.19 -4.90 -11.54
CA GLY A 125 12.09 -6.06 -11.59
C GLY A 125 11.37 -7.41 -11.80
N GLY A 126 10.14 -7.39 -12.31
CA GLY A 126 9.31 -8.57 -12.48
C GLY A 126 8.27 -8.76 -11.38
N ASP A 127 8.43 -8.09 -10.24
CA ASP A 127 7.56 -8.21 -9.08
C ASP A 127 6.52 -7.08 -9.01
N TRP A 128 5.28 -7.38 -8.63
CA TRP A 128 4.32 -6.33 -8.30
C TRP A 128 4.66 -5.69 -6.96
N LYS A 129 4.50 -4.37 -6.90
CA LYS A 129 4.76 -3.54 -5.73
C LYS A 129 3.67 -2.50 -5.55
N VAL A 130 3.27 -2.25 -4.32
CA VAL A 130 2.28 -1.22 -3.98
C VAL A 130 2.90 0.17 -4.15
N ASP A 131 2.27 1.06 -4.91
CA ASP A 131 2.64 2.46 -4.90
C ASP A 131 1.98 3.12 -3.68
N PHE A 132 2.82 3.34 -2.67
CA PHE A 132 2.47 3.99 -1.41
C PHE A 132 3.25 5.30 -1.26
N THR A 133 3.38 6.06 -2.35
CA THR A 133 3.98 7.39 -2.31
C THR A 133 3.03 8.40 -1.66
N MET A 134 3.58 9.47 -1.08
CA MET A 134 2.75 10.58 -0.57
C MET A 134 1.86 11.18 -1.65
N THR A 135 2.32 11.24 -2.90
CA THR A 135 1.51 11.69 -4.05
C THR A 135 0.28 10.81 -4.24
N THR A 136 0.46 9.49 -4.21
CA THR A 136 -0.64 8.53 -4.31
C THR A 136 -1.63 8.68 -3.15
N LEU A 137 -1.13 8.80 -1.92
CA LEU A 137 -1.98 9.00 -0.73
C LEU A 137 -2.76 10.33 -0.80
N MET A 138 -2.11 11.41 -1.21
CA MET A 138 -2.77 12.71 -1.41
C MET A 138 -3.84 12.63 -2.48
N LYS A 139 -3.55 11.96 -3.61
CA LYS A 139 -4.51 11.76 -4.68
C LYS A 139 -5.71 10.96 -4.20
N MET A 140 -5.50 9.84 -3.51
CA MET A 140 -6.59 9.06 -2.90
C MET A 140 -7.42 9.91 -1.94
N GLY A 141 -6.77 10.71 -1.09
CA GLY A 141 -7.45 11.62 -0.17
C GLY A 141 -8.25 12.72 -0.87
N MET A 142 -7.81 13.18 -2.04
CA MET A 142 -8.56 14.14 -2.86
C MET A 142 -9.71 13.47 -3.62
N ASP A 143 -9.50 12.28 -4.18
CA ASP A 143 -10.53 11.56 -4.93
C ASP A 143 -11.67 11.12 -4.00
N ALA A 144 -11.35 10.66 -2.78
CA ALA A 144 -12.34 10.39 -1.74
C ALA A 144 -13.14 11.64 -1.32
N LYS A 145 -12.57 12.84 -1.44
CA LYS A 145 -13.25 14.12 -1.18
C LYS A 145 -14.13 14.57 -2.34
N LYS A 146 -13.72 14.31 -3.58
CA LYS A 146 -14.52 14.66 -4.77
C LYS A 146 -15.78 13.83 -4.90
N ASP A 147 -15.72 12.55 -4.55
CA ASP A 147 -16.89 11.66 -4.54
C ASP A 147 -17.85 11.97 -3.37
N LYS A 148 -17.37 12.69 -2.35
CA LYS A 148 -18.15 13.17 -1.20
C LYS A 148 -18.21 14.70 -1.18
N GLY A 149 -18.73 15.28 -2.26
CA GLY A 149 -18.80 16.73 -2.50
C GLY A 149 -18.85 17.57 -1.22
N ASP A 150 -17.88 18.46 -1.07
CA ASP A 150 -17.82 19.59 -0.12
C ASP A 150 -18.13 19.37 1.38
N ASP A 151 -18.17 18.13 1.91
CA ASP A 151 -18.61 17.89 3.29
C ASP A 151 -17.61 17.16 4.21
N LEU A 152 -16.32 17.07 3.85
CA LEU A 152 -15.28 16.54 4.75
C LEU A 152 -14.50 17.63 5.53
N PHE A 153 -14.83 18.90 5.31
CA PHE A 153 -14.35 20.03 6.12
C PHE A 153 -15.49 20.90 6.67
N LYS A 154 -16.74 20.51 6.46
CA LYS A 154 -17.84 20.97 7.29
C LYS A 154 -17.90 20.08 8.52
N ASP A 155 -17.14 20.46 9.53
CA ASP A 155 -17.69 20.39 10.89
C ASP A 155 -19.08 21.04 10.86
N GLU A 156 -20.02 20.52 11.65
CA GLU A 156 -21.37 21.09 11.86
C GLU A 156 -21.32 22.55 12.39
N THR A 157 -20.13 23.13 12.56
CA THR A 157 -19.89 24.55 12.90
C THR A 157 -19.35 25.44 11.76
N GLY A 158 -19.01 24.90 10.59
CA GLY A 158 -18.69 25.70 9.39
C GLY A 158 -17.48 26.64 9.52
N THR A 159 -16.36 26.19 10.10
CA THR A 159 -15.12 26.98 10.16
C THR A 159 -13.92 26.29 9.50
N ASP A 160 -13.25 27.02 8.61
CA ASP A 160 -12.05 26.70 7.80
C ASP A 160 -10.75 26.47 8.62
N THR A 161 -10.86 25.88 9.80
CA THR A 161 -9.78 25.95 10.80
C THR A 161 -8.66 24.95 10.53
N THR A 162 -8.96 23.77 9.97
CA THR A 162 -8.02 22.63 9.98
C THR A 162 -6.83 22.73 9.03
N LEU A 163 -6.93 23.44 7.91
CA LEU A 163 -5.83 23.50 6.93
C LEU A 163 -4.86 24.66 7.19
N ASN A 164 -5.38 25.79 7.66
CA ASN A 164 -4.55 26.92 8.11
C ASN A 164 -3.91 26.62 9.46
N GLU A 165 -4.60 25.97 10.41
CA GLU A 165 -3.98 25.55 11.67
C GLU A 165 -2.96 24.42 11.46
N LEU A 166 -3.19 23.43 10.59
CA LEU A 166 -2.14 22.46 10.28
C LEU A 166 -0.92 23.14 9.63
N LYS A 167 -1.15 24.13 8.76
CA LYS A 167 -0.08 24.87 8.11
C LYS A 167 0.68 25.77 9.07
N ASP A 168 -0.01 26.36 10.04
CA ASP A 168 0.58 27.15 11.13
C ASP A 168 1.27 26.26 12.17
N MET A 169 0.77 25.05 12.44
CA MET A 169 1.41 24.07 13.32
C MET A 169 2.61 23.38 12.67
N LEU A 170 2.65 23.27 11.34
CA LEU A 170 3.82 22.79 10.59
C LEU A 170 4.80 23.91 10.27
N ASN A 171 4.43 25.16 10.53
CA ASN A 171 5.33 26.28 10.42
C ASN A 171 6.42 26.14 11.50
N SER A 172 7.68 26.21 11.06
CA SER A 172 8.84 25.92 11.92
C SER A 172 8.97 26.87 13.11
N ASP A 173 8.34 28.04 13.03
CA ASP A 173 8.40 29.07 14.06
C ASP A 173 7.44 28.76 15.22
N THR A 174 6.21 28.34 14.92
CA THR A 174 5.21 27.93 15.93
C THR A 174 5.63 26.66 16.68
N LEU A 175 6.32 25.73 16.00
CA LEU A 175 6.91 24.54 16.61
C LEU A 175 8.05 24.87 17.57
N LYS A 176 8.89 25.85 17.22
CA LYS A 176 9.97 26.33 18.10
C LYS A 176 9.41 27.04 19.33
N GLU A 177 8.37 27.83 19.15
CA GLU A 177 7.70 28.57 20.23
C GLU A 177 7.07 27.61 21.25
N LYS A 178 6.26 26.65 20.79
CA LYS A 178 5.67 25.63 21.68
C LYS A 178 6.71 24.72 22.35
N LEU A 179 7.84 24.44 21.68
CA LEU A 179 8.95 23.67 22.26
C LEU A 179 9.70 24.47 23.34
N HIS A 180 9.74 25.80 23.21
CA HIS A 180 10.36 26.70 24.18
C HIS A 180 9.47 26.87 25.43
N GLU A 181 8.15 26.97 25.25
CA GLU A 181 7.16 27.00 26.35
C GLU A 181 7.18 25.70 27.16
N MET A 182 7.25 24.55 26.50
CA MET A 182 7.27 23.24 27.16
C MET A 182 8.58 22.95 27.91
N LYS A 183 9.66 23.69 27.60
CA LYS A 183 10.94 23.64 28.32
C LYS A 183 10.98 24.54 29.56
N MET A 184 10.01 25.45 29.70
CA MET A 184 9.90 26.39 30.82
C MET A 184 8.79 26.01 31.82
N SER A 185 8.03 24.93 31.55
CA SER A 185 7.16 24.26 32.53
C SER A 185 7.83 23.03 33.13
#